data_AF-A0A928DD80-F1
#
_entry.id   AF-A0A928DD80-F1
#
_cell.length_a   1.000
_cell.length_b   1.000
_cell.length_c   1.000
_cell.angle_alpha   90.00
_cell.angle_beta   90.00
_cell.angle_gamma   90.00
#
_symmetry.space_group_name_H-M   'P 1'
#
loop_
_entity.id
_entity.type
_entity.pdbx_description
1 polymer ?
#
loop_
_entity_poly.entity_id
_entity_poly.type
_entity_poly.pdbx_seq_one_letter_code
_entity_poly.pdbx_strand_id
1 'polypeptide(L)'
;MKKRLLIIGSALAFCCVAEGSGIAELKGKLPEIFAKSAAHYKALDAAVTPLMKNAEGQTMVPQGYKRDKKMYDMRGIVWWTSGHFPGSLWYLYEATGDDFFKERATVWTENLKPISTFKGNHDIGFMMYCSF
;
A
#
# COMPACT_ATOMS: atom_id res chain seq x y z
N MET A 1 36.46 67.69 10.42
CA MET A 1 37.23 66.55 10.97
C MET A 1 36.24 65.62 11.69
N LYS A 2 36.04 64.40 11.18
CA LYS A 2 34.96 63.49 11.61
C LYS A 2 35.31 62.77 12.93
N LYS A 3 34.33 62.68 13.83
CA LYS A 3 34.41 62.03 15.15
C LYS A 3 34.38 60.50 15.05
N ARG A 4 35.08 59.84 15.97
CA ARG A 4 35.07 58.39 16.19
C ARG A 4 33.86 57.98 17.06
N LEU A 5 33.33 56.78 16.78
CA LEU A 5 33.29 55.60 17.67
C LEU A 5 31.90 54.95 17.94
N LEU A 6 31.85 53.63 17.68
CA LEU A 6 30.93 52.55 18.12
C LEU A 6 29.48 52.65 17.59
N ILE A 7 28.79 51.57 17.18
CA ILE A 7 28.40 50.39 17.96
C ILE A 7 28.11 49.19 17.01
N ILE A 8 28.35 48.01 17.57
CA ILE A 8 28.09 46.63 17.15
C ILE A 8 26.62 46.41 16.75
N GLY A 9 26.33 45.69 15.67
CA GLY A 9 24.96 45.31 15.33
C GLY A 9 24.87 44.22 14.27
N SER A 10 24.50 43.01 14.72
CA SER A 10 23.52 42.07 14.11
C SER A 10 23.47 41.97 12.57
N ALA A 11 23.49 40.82 11.92
CA ALA A 11 23.14 39.48 12.37
C ALA A 11 23.70 38.45 11.38
N LEU A 12 24.21 37.35 11.93
CA LEU A 12 24.04 36.03 11.34
C LEU A 12 22.54 35.85 11.03
N ALA A 13 22.11 36.00 9.78
CA ALA A 13 20.73 35.77 9.41
C ALA A 13 20.60 35.42 7.92
N PHE A 14 21.13 34.27 7.51
CA PHE A 14 20.40 33.35 6.61
C PHE A 14 21.12 32.01 6.46
N CYS A 15 21.29 31.29 7.57
CA CYS A 15 21.51 29.85 7.51
C CYS A 15 20.43 29.21 8.38
N CYS A 16 19.17 29.39 7.98
CA CYS A 16 18.03 28.78 8.64
C CYS A 16 17.18 28.06 7.58
N VAL A 17 17.42 26.75 7.51
CA VAL A 17 16.45 25.70 7.15
C VAL A 17 15.90 25.72 5.71
N ALA A 18 16.65 25.09 4.81
CA ALA A 18 16.12 24.51 3.57
C ALA A 18 15.81 23.00 3.71
N GLU A 19 15.65 22.48 4.92
CA GLU A 19 15.46 21.04 5.18
C GLU A 19 13.98 20.63 5.30
N GLY A 20 13.02 21.57 5.19
CA GLY A 20 11.59 21.31 5.44
C GLY A 20 10.65 21.37 4.24
N SER A 21 11.03 21.99 3.12
CA SER A 21 10.09 22.28 2.01
C SER A 21 9.68 21.02 1.25
N GLY A 22 10.62 20.12 0.96
CA GLY A 22 10.36 18.89 0.21
C GLY A 22 9.48 17.90 0.98
N ILE A 23 9.68 17.75 2.29
CA ILE A 23 8.87 16.84 3.12
C ILE A 23 7.42 17.35 3.23
N ALA A 24 7.23 18.66 3.40
CA ALA A 24 5.91 19.26 3.45
C ALA A 24 5.16 19.12 2.11
N GLU A 25 5.85 19.33 0.99
CA GLU A 25 5.28 19.12 -0.35
C GLU A 25 4.86 17.67 -0.57
N LEU A 26 5.72 16.70 -0.23
CA LEU A 26 5.41 15.27 -0.37
C LEU A 26 4.23 14.85 0.51
N LYS A 27 4.17 15.34 1.76
CA LYS A 27 3.03 15.11 2.65
C LYS A 27 1.74 15.69 2.08
N GLY A 28 1.79 16.85 1.44
CA GLY A 28 0.65 17.46 0.77
C GLY A 28 0.07 16.63 -0.38
N LYS A 29 0.89 15.78 -1.03
CA LYS A 29 0.45 14.89 -2.13
C LYS A 29 -0.15 13.57 -1.66
N LEU A 30 0.04 13.19 -0.39
CA LEU A 30 -0.44 11.90 0.14
C LEU A 30 -1.95 11.69 -0.07
N PRO A 31 -2.84 12.65 0.22
CA PRO A 31 -4.29 12.43 0.05
C PRO A 31 -4.67 12.08 -1.39
N GLU A 32 -4.10 12.77 -2.38
CA GLU A 32 -4.36 12.50 -3.80
C GLU A 32 -3.83 11.13 -4.22
N ILE A 33 -2.62 10.76 -3.77
CA ILE A 33 -2.01 9.46 -4.06
C ILE A 33 -2.87 8.32 -3.51
N PHE A 34 -3.37 8.45 -2.28
CA PHE A 34 -4.25 7.46 -1.69
C PHE A 34 -5.63 7.42 -2.36
N ALA A 35 -6.20 8.57 -2.74
CA ALA A 35 -7.45 8.61 -3.49
C ALA A 35 -7.33 7.89 -4.85
N LYS A 36 -6.23 8.13 -5.59
CA LYS A 36 -5.95 7.45 -6.85
C LYS A 36 -5.73 5.95 -6.66
N SER A 37 -4.95 5.58 -5.64
CA SER A 37 -4.71 4.18 -5.28
C SER A 37 -6.00 3.46 -4.91
N ALA A 38 -6.86 4.11 -4.12
CA ALA A 38 -8.17 3.59 -3.76
C ALA A 38 -9.05 3.34 -5.00
N ALA A 39 -9.11 4.27 -5.95
CA ALA A 39 -9.84 4.08 -7.20
C ALA A 39 -9.30 2.88 -8.01
N HIS A 40 -7.98 2.75 -8.12
CA HIS A 40 -7.37 1.61 -8.82
C HIS A 40 -7.67 0.28 -8.13
N TYR A 41 -7.58 0.21 -6.80
CA TYR A 41 -7.86 -1.02 -6.06
C TYR A 41 -9.33 -1.42 -6.05
N LYS A 42 -10.25 -0.44 -6.07
CA LYS A 42 -11.69 -0.71 -6.31
C LYS A 42 -11.92 -1.36 -7.66
N ALA A 43 -11.31 -0.84 -8.72
CA ALA A 43 -11.40 -1.42 -10.05
C ALA A 43 -10.74 -2.81 -10.14
N LEU A 44 -9.59 -2.99 -9.48
CA LEU A 44 -8.89 -4.27 -9.41
C LEU A 44 -9.72 -5.32 -8.66
N ASP A 45 -10.26 -5.01 -7.48
CA ASP A 45 -11.11 -5.90 -6.71
C ASP A 45 -12.36 -6.31 -7.51
N ALA A 46 -13.03 -5.35 -8.16
CA ALA A 46 -14.18 -5.65 -9.01
C ALA A 46 -13.82 -6.60 -10.16
N ALA A 47 -12.62 -6.48 -10.73
CA ALA A 47 -12.18 -7.33 -11.84
C ALA A 47 -11.71 -8.73 -11.41
N VAL A 48 -11.12 -8.87 -10.22
CA VAL A 48 -10.51 -10.13 -9.75
C VAL A 48 -11.42 -10.94 -8.82
N THR A 49 -12.43 -10.32 -8.22
CA THR A 49 -13.42 -11.01 -7.36
C THR A 49 -14.15 -12.14 -8.09
N PRO A 50 -14.62 -11.97 -9.34
CA PRO A 50 -15.22 -13.08 -10.10
C PRO A 50 -14.25 -14.24 -10.39
N LEU A 51 -12.94 -14.00 -10.26
CA LEU A 51 -11.88 -14.97 -10.54
C LEU A 51 -11.34 -15.64 -9.26
N MET A 52 -11.93 -15.35 -8.10
CA MET A 52 -11.47 -15.85 -6.80
C MET A 52 -11.55 -17.39 -6.69
N LYS A 53 -12.38 -18.03 -7.50
CA LYS A 53 -12.46 -19.49 -7.61
C LYS A 53 -12.07 -19.91 -9.02
N ASN A 54 -11.13 -20.85 -9.14
CA ASN A 54 -10.85 -21.49 -10.43
C ASN A 54 -11.92 -22.56 -10.74
N ALA A 55 -11.78 -23.22 -11.90
CA ALA A 55 -12.70 -24.26 -12.35
C ALA A 55 -12.79 -25.45 -11.37
N GLU A 56 -11.72 -25.68 -10.59
CA GLU A 56 -11.61 -26.73 -9.58
C GLU A 56 -12.14 -26.28 -8.19
N GLY A 57 -12.64 -25.05 -8.07
CA GLY A 57 -13.16 -24.50 -6.81
C GLY A 57 -12.08 -24.07 -5.80
N GLN A 58 -10.81 -24.07 -6.20
CA GLN A 58 -9.70 -23.60 -5.37
C GLN A 58 -9.72 -22.08 -5.28
N THR A 59 -9.37 -21.56 -4.10
CA THR A 59 -9.21 -20.13 -3.91
C THR A 59 -7.97 -19.61 -4.63
N MET A 60 -8.16 -18.56 -5.40
CA MET A 60 -7.14 -17.87 -6.17
C MET A 60 -7.07 -16.40 -5.75
N VAL A 61 -5.87 -15.83 -5.75
CA VAL A 61 -5.58 -14.43 -5.41
C VAL A 61 -4.81 -13.75 -6.55
N PRO A 62 -5.03 -12.45 -6.79
CA PRO A 62 -4.34 -11.73 -7.85
C PRO A 62 -2.86 -11.54 -7.50
N GLN A 63 -1.99 -11.83 -8.47
CA GLN A 63 -0.54 -11.66 -8.35
C GLN A 63 -0.01 -10.58 -9.31
N GLY A 64 -0.63 -10.43 -10.47
CA GLY A 64 -0.16 -9.51 -11.48
C GLY A 64 -1.04 -9.48 -12.73
N TYR A 65 -0.48 -8.99 -13.83
CA TYR A 65 -1.17 -8.90 -15.12
C TYR A 65 -0.28 -9.45 -16.24
N LYS A 66 -0.79 -10.46 -16.96
CA LYS A 66 -0.13 -11.07 -18.12
C LYS A 66 -0.49 -10.27 -19.36
N ARG A 67 0.42 -9.41 -19.82
CA ARG A 67 0.20 -8.50 -20.96
C ARG A 67 -0.05 -9.23 -22.27
N ASP A 68 0.68 -10.32 -22.50
CA ASP A 68 0.55 -11.22 -23.66
C ASP A 68 -0.85 -11.82 -23.76
N LYS A 69 -1.40 -12.25 -22.62
CA LYS A 69 -2.72 -12.89 -22.53
C LYS A 69 -3.86 -11.91 -22.23
N LYS A 70 -3.54 -10.64 -21.99
CA LYS A 70 -4.47 -9.59 -21.56
C LYS A 70 -5.36 -10.02 -20.40
N MET A 71 -4.78 -10.67 -19.40
CA MET A 71 -5.52 -11.24 -18.26
C MET A 71 -4.79 -11.05 -16.94
N TYR A 72 -5.54 -11.03 -15.84
CA TYR A 72 -4.96 -11.08 -14.50
C TYR A 72 -4.29 -12.43 -14.25
N ASP A 73 -3.07 -12.41 -13.69
CA ASP A 73 -2.42 -13.60 -13.17
C ASP A 73 -2.99 -13.92 -11.80
N MET A 74 -3.84 -14.94 -11.74
CA MET A 74 -4.42 -15.46 -10.51
C MET A 74 -3.62 -16.68 -10.05
N ARG A 75 -3.23 -16.74 -8.79
CA ARG A 75 -2.45 -17.85 -8.20
C ARG A 75 -3.16 -18.43 -6.98
N GLY A 76 -2.92 -19.71 -6.69
CA GLY A 76 -3.49 -20.35 -5.51
C GLY A 76 -2.95 -19.75 -4.20
N ILE A 77 -3.68 -19.94 -3.11
CA ILE A 77 -3.34 -19.34 -1.80
C ILE A 77 -1.97 -19.76 -1.24
N VAL A 78 -1.43 -20.92 -1.63
CA VAL A 78 -0.09 -21.39 -1.20
C VAL A 78 1.06 -20.61 -1.87
N TRP A 79 0.75 -19.75 -2.85
CA TRP A 79 1.75 -18.91 -3.50
C TRP A 79 2.30 -17.86 -2.52
N TRP A 80 3.62 -17.63 -2.55
CA TRP A 80 4.31 -16.79 -1.55
C TRP A 80 3.81 -15.35 -1.46
N THR A 81 3.19 -14.81 -2.53
CA THR A 81 2.63 -13.45 -2.51
C THR A 81 1.17 -13.37 -2.08
N SER A 82 0.56 -14.45 -1.60
CA SER A 82 -0.90 -14.52 -1.42
C SER A 82 -1.49 -13.50 -0.43
N GLY A 83 -0.74 -13.10 0.59
CA GLY A 83 -1.17 -12.10 1.57
C GLY A 83 -1.05 -10.64 1.10
N HIS A 84 -0.38 -10.36 -0.02
CA HIS A 84 -0.08 -8.98 -0.42
C HIS A 84 -1.33 -8.20 -0.84
N PHE A 85 -2.21 -8.83 -1.63
CA PHE A 85 -3.44 -8.18 -2.08
C PHE A 85 -4.39 -7.84 -0.92
N PRO A 86 -4.80 -8.81 -0.06
CA PRO A 86 -5.58 -8.48 1.13
C PRO A 86 -4.88 -7.47 2.05
N GLY A 87 -3.56 -7.56 2.23
CA GLY A 87 -2.81 -6.58 3.02
C GLY A 87 -2.87 -5.16 2.46
N SER A 88 -2.83 -5.02 1.14
CA SER A 88 -2.96 -3.72 0.48
C SER A 88 -4.36 -3.14 0.67
N LEU A 89 -5.40 -3.98 0.75
CA LEU A 89 -6.75 -3.53 1.08
C LEU A 89 -6.82 -3.04 2.54
N TRP A 90 -6.17 -3.70 3.49
CA TRP A 90 -6.06 -3.20 4.86
C TRP A 90 -5.37 -1.84 4.94
N TYR A 91 -4.23 -1.67 4.25
CA TYR A 91 -3.54 -0.37 4.22
C TYR A 91 -4.39 0.73 3.59
N LEU A 92 -5.20 0.43 2.57
CA LEU A 92 -6.13 1.41 2.00
C LEU A 92 -7.26 1.75 2.97
N TYR A 93 -7.76 0.79 3.73
CA TYR A 93 -8.71 1.07 4.80
C TYR A 93 -8.10 2.01 5.86
N GLU A 94 -6.89 1.72 6.34
CA GLU A 94 -6.20 2.57 7.32
C GLU A 94 -5.94 3.98 6.79
N ALA A 95 -5.56 4.11 5.51
CA ALA A 95 -5.23 5.40 4.91
C ALA A 95 -6.47 6.25 4.58
N THR A 96 -7.62 5.63 4.32
CA THR A 96 -8.81 6.33 3.77
C THR A 96 -10.02 6.32 4.70
N GLY A 97 -10.11 5.36 5.62
CA GLY A 97 -11.29 5.11 6.44
C GLY A 97 -12.49 4.54 5.68
N ASP A 98 -12.34 4.15 4.41
CA ASP A 98 -13.44 3.67 3.56
C ASP A 98 -13.76 2.20 3.85
N ASP A 99 -14.98 1.96 4.36
CA ASP A 99 -15.47 0.63 4.76
C ASP A 99 -15.50 -0.38 3.62
N PHE A 100 -15.55 0.05 2.35
CA PHE A 100 -15.38 -0.84 1.21
C PHE A 100 -14.08 -1.67 1.35
N PHE A 101 -12.96 -1.02 1.70
CA PHE A 101 -11.69 -1.72 1.80
C PHE A 101 -11.65 -2.69 2.97
N LYS A 102 -12.26 -2.33 4.11
CA LYS A 102 -12.38 -3.21 5.26
C LYS A 102 -13.17 -4.48 4.92
N GLU A 103 -14.32 -4.33 4.27
CA GLU A 103 -15.17 -5.46 3.86
C GLU A 103 -14.42 -6.38 2.89
N ARG A 104 -13.80 -5.81 1.85
CA ARG A 104 -13.03 -6.60 0.88
C ARG A 104 -11.80 -7.24 1.51
N ALA A 105 -11.04 -6.52 2.33
CA ALA A 105 -9.87 -7.04 3.03
C ALA A 105 -10.24 -8.24 3.91
N THR A 106 -11.37 -8.17 4.63
CA THR A 106 -11.90 -9.27 5.44
C THR A 106 -12.16 -10.51 4.58
N VAL A 107 -12.92 -10.36 3.49
CA VAL A 107 -13.24 -11.48 2.58
C VAL A 107 -11.97 -12.14 2.02
N TRP A 108 -11.01 -11.36 1.54
CA TRP A 108 -9.78 -11.89 0.96
C TRP A 108 -8.88 -12.54 2.02
N THR A 109 -8.79 -11.97 3.22
CA THR A 109 -8.00 -12.49 4.34
C THR A 109 -8.55 -13.81 4.86
N GLU A 110 -9.87 -13.92 5.07
CA GLU A 110 -10.50 -15.15 5.57
C GLU A 110 -10.27 -16.34 4.63
N ASN A 111 -10.22 -16.06 3.33
CA ASN A 111 -9.93 -17.04 2.29
C ASN A 111 -8.50 -17.60 2.35
N LEU A 112 -7.59 -16.96 3.09
CA LEU A 112 -6.22 -17.44 3.36
C LEU A 112 -6.13 -18.28 4.63
N LYS A 113 -7.15 -18.32 5.49
CA LYS A 113 -7.14 -19.12 6.74
C LYS A 113 -6.66 -20.59 6.57
N PRO A 114 -6.99 -21.32 5.48
CA PRO A 114 -6.54 -22.71 5.32
C PRO A 114 -5.03 -22.91 5.29
N ILE A 115 -4.25 -21.88 4.96
CA ILE A 115 -2.78 -21.97 4.91
C ILE A 115 -2.08 -21.47 6.18
N SER A 116 -2.82 -21.16 7.25
CA SER A 116 -2.26 -20.67 8.53
C SER A 116 -1.27 -21.64 9.19
N THR A 117 -1.36 -22.93 8.90
CA THR A 117 -0.45 -23.96 9.41
C THR A 117 0.54 -24.48 8.37
N PHE A 118 0.66 -23.80 7.22
CA PHE A 118 1.57 -24.20 6.15
C PHE A 118 3.04 -24.03 6.59
N LYS A 119 3.86 -25.05 6.33
CA LYS A 119 5.30 -25.10 6.73
C LYS A 119 6.24 -25.39 5.56
N GLY A 120 5.77 -25.28 4.32
CA GLY A 120 6.51 -25.73 3.14
C GLY A 120 7.61 -24.76 2.67
N ASN A 121 7.60 -23.50 3.10
CA ASN A 121 8.64 -22.52 2.78
C ASN A 121 8.70 -21.41 3.85
N HIS A 122 9.65 -20.49 3.69
CA HIS A 122 9.89 -19.38 4.62
C HIS A 122 8.97 -18.16 4.40
N ASP A 123 8.15 -18.18 3.35
CA ASP A 123 7.29 -17.06 2.95
C ASP A 123 5.95 -17.05 3.68
N ILE A 124 5.74 -17.93 4.66
CA ILE A 124 4.50 -17.97 5.45
C ILE A 124 4.15 -16.61 6.08
N GLY A 125 5.17 -15.80 6.40
CA GLY A 125 4.99 -14.41 6.83
C GLY A 125 4.31 -13.56 5.76
N PHE A 126 4.79 -13.58 4.52
CA PHE A 126 4.16 -12.86 3.41
C PHE A 126 2.76 -13.40 3.06
N MET A 127 2.54 -14.69 3.27
CA MET A 127 1.28 -15.33 2.99
C MET A 127 0.21 -15.02 4.05
N MET A 128 0.60 -14.87 5.31
CA MET A 128 -0.33 -14.70 6.44
C MET A 128 -0.26 -13.33 7.10
N TYR A 129 0.93 -12.87 7.52
CA TYR A 129 1.13 -11.65 8.30
C TYR A 129 0.94 -10.35 7.51
N CYS A 130 0.92 -10.42 6.18
CA CYS A 130 0.51 -9.26 5.39
C CYS A 130 -1.00 -9.00 5.48
N SER A 131 -1.79 -10.00 5.87
CA SER A 131 -3.26 -9.97 5.77
C SER A 131 -4.00 -10.18 7.09
N PHE A 132 -3.40 -10.92 8.03
CA PHE A 132 -3.87 -11.15 9.40
C PHE A 132 -3.07 -10.29 10.36
#